data_AF-A0A6P3X0F1-F1
#
_entry.id   AF-A0A6P3X0F1-F1
#
_cell.length_a   1.000
_cell.length_b   1.000
_cell.length_c   1.000
_cell.angle_alpha   90.00
_cell.angle_beta   90.00
_cell.angle_gamma   90.00
#
_symmetry.space_group_name_H-M   'P 1'
#
loop_
_entity.id
_entity.type
_entity.pdbx_description
1 polymer ?
#
loop_
_entity_poly.entity_id
_entity_poly.type
_entity_poly.pdbx_seq_one_letter_code
_entity_poly.pdbx_strand_id
1 'polypeptide(L)'
;MEKSKDMELDQKTDDKNINNVSCNDDDFNANIKCEEPEYYSDVTYEAKRILLAERLRRIDEMRLFNLSVQLEHEVPPQHQIETRAGSHIPSREIMEKFQQIVPLKKGTYSVEEDQIIVRNWKRFCTLHNWDETNCKPFLQLRKGGTMHIRHISQRRKFVQFLANGLPNRTLYSVYHRFKNLYENNIQTRYTPEEDERILDHLENNPSLDEKCKYSDLAKVLRRTRNSIWRRYRILKRRQKTRKNA
;
A
#
# COMPACT_ATOMS: atom_id res chain seq x y z
N MET A 1 -24.60 21.31 59.12
CA MET A 1 -24.32 22.73 59.40
C MET A 1 -22.94 23.02 58.81
N GLU A 2 -22.80 23.28 57.50
CA GLU A 2 -23.31 24.38 56.67
C GLU A 2 -22.48 25.68 56.79
N LYS A 3 -22.24 26.29 55.61
CA LYS A 3 -21.51 27.52 55.21
C LYS A 3 -20.05 27.31 54.83
N SER A 4 -19.68 27.25 53.54
CA SER A 4 -19.78 28.21 52.43
C SER A 4 -18.87 29.44 52.59
N LYS A 5 -17.91 29.59 51.67
CA LYS A 5 -17.45 30.87 51.14
C LYS A 5 -16.83 30.69 49.75
N ASP A 6 -17.49 31.31 48.79
CA ASP A 6 -17.10 31.51 47.40
C ASP A 6 -15.93 32.49 47.27
N MET A 7 -15.21 32.39 46.14
CA MET A 7 -14.54 33.54 45.52
C MET A 7 -14.45 33.34 44.00
N GLU A 8 -15.16 34.22 43.27
CA GLU A 8 -15.10 34.52 41.82
C GLU A 8 -13.67 34.95 41.40
N LEU A 9 -13.21 35.14 40.16
CA LEU A 9 -13.69 35.43 38.79
C LEU A 9 -12.45 35.08 37.91
N ASP A 10 -12.47 34.75 36.62
CA ASP A 10 -12.62 35.73 35.53
C ASP A 10 -12.64 35.04 34.15
N GLN A 11 -13.57 35.45 33.32
CA GLN A 11 -13.72 35.08 31.92
C GLN A 11 -12.86 36.00 31.05
N LYS A 12 -12.05 35.43 30.13
CA LYS A 12 -11.72 36.12 28.88
C LYS A 12 -11.79 35.16 27.68
N THR A 13 -12.82 35.41 26.90
CA THR A 13 -13.00 35.05 25.50
C THR A 13 -11.85 35.55 24.63
N ASP A 14 -11.48 34.79 23.60
CA ASP A 14 -10.96 35.35 22.35
C ASP A 14 -11.31 34.40 21.19
N ASP A 15 -12.44 34.70 20.56
CA ASP A 15 -12.78 34.29 19.21
C ASP A 15 -11.75 34.88 18.23
N LYS A 16 -11.01 34.03 17.53
CA LYS A 16 -10.28 34.42 16.31
C LYS A 16 -10.60 33.46 15.17
N ASN A 17 -11.75 33.74 14.56
CA ASN A 17 -11.95 33.93 13.12
C ASN A 17 -11.02 33.12 12.20
N ILE A 18 -11.44 31.89 11.86
CA ILE A 18 -10.89 31.12 10.75
C ILE A 18 -11.53 31.67 9.48
N ASN A 19 -10.82 32.56 8.79
CA ASN A 19 -11.14 32.91 7.41
C ASN A 19 -9.87 33.12 6.59
N ASN A 20 -9.88 32.48 5.42
CA ASN A 20 -9.06 32.74 4.23
C ASN A 20 -7.56 32.50 4.34
N VAL A 21 -7.16 31.23 4.16
CA VAL A 21 -5.92 30.93 3.45
C VAL A 21 -6.28 30.64 2.00
N SER A 22 -6.28 31.70 1.18
CA SER A 22 -6.16 31.58 -0.27
C SER A 22 -4.75 31.07 -0.55
N CYS A 23 -4.64 29.81 -0.95
CA CYS A 23 -3.40 29.26 -1.48
C CYS A 23 -3.26 29.73 -2.93
N ASN A 24 -2.44 30.76 -3.14
CA ASN A 24 -1.96 31.13 -4.47
C ASN A 24 -1.04 30.01 -4.97
N ASP A 25 -1.37 29.43 -6.13
CA ASP A 25 -0.72 28.26 -6.73
C ASP A 25 0.62 28.57 -7.44
N ASP A 26 1.19 29.77 -7.28
CA ASP A 26 2.22 30.28 -8.20
C ASP A 26 3.61 30.53 -7.60
N ASP A 27 3.98 29.94 -6.47
CA ASP A 27 5.35 30.16 -5.95
C ASP A 27 5.96 28.96 -5.21
N PHE A 28 6.27 27.91 -5.97
CA PHE A 28 7.42 27.07 -5.65
C PHE A 28 7.94 26.38 -6.92
N ASN A 29 8.45 27.17 -7.86
CA ASN A 29 9.26 26.67 -8.96
C ASN A 29 10.65 26.28 -8.42
N ALA A 30 10.69 25.20 -7.62
CA ALA A 30 11.93 24.53 -7.31
C ALA A 30 12.39 23.84 -8.59
N ASN A 31 13.30 24.53 -9.26
CA ASN A 31 14.03 24.15 -10.45
C ASN A 31 14.72 22.78 -10.24
N ILE A 32 13.95 21.69 -10.39
CA ILE A 32 14.51 20.36 -10.59
C ILE A 32 14.95 20.36 -12.05
N LYS A 33 16.22 20.67 -12.28
CA LYS A 33 16.89 20.27 -13.52
C LYS A 33 16.81 18.76 -13.60
N CYS A 34 15.83 18.26 -14.35
CA CYS A 34 15.87 16.92 -14.90
C CYS A 34 16.97 16.94 -15.96
N GLU A 35 18.20 16.69 -15.55
CA GLU A 35 19.21 16.21 -16.50
C GLU A 35 18.68 14.88 -17.02
N GLU A 36 18.22 14.87 -18.27
CA GLU A 36 17.82 13.64 -18.97
C GLU A 36 19.10 12.87 -19.29
N PRO A 37 19.37 11.71 -18.66
CA PRO A 37 20.47 10.89 -19.12
C PRO A 37 20.10 10.28 -20.47
N GLU A 38 21.07 10.36 -21.38
CA GLU A 38 21.08 9.67 -22.66
C GLU A 38 20.83 8.16 -22.45
N TYR A 39 19.68 7.70 -22.93
CA TYR A 39 19.25 6.31 -23.10
C TYR A 39 18.77 5.53 -21.85
N TYR A 40 17.47 5.62 -21.54
CA TYR A 40 16.74 4.62 -20.75
C TYR A 40 16.13 3.56 -21.67
N SER A 41 16.14 2.26 -21.31
CA SER A 41 15.27 1.30 -22.01
C SER A 41 13.79 1.73 -21.94
N ASP A 42 13.03 1.37 -22.97
CA ASP A 42 11.59 1.65 -23.07
C ASP A 42 10.85 1.28 -21.77
N VAL A 43 11.17 0.13 -21.17
CA VAL A 43 10.52 -0.35 -19.93
C VAL A 43 10.79 0.54 -18.72
N THR A 44 12.03 1.00 -18.50
CA THR A 44 12.34 1.88 -17.36
C THR A 44 11.69 3.25 -17.54
N TYR A 45 11.69 3.77 -18.76
CA TYR A 45 11.01 5.03 -19.08
C TYR A 45 9.50 4.92 -18.88
N GLU A 46 8.87 3.86 -19.41
CA GLU A 46 7.44 3.57 -19.21
C GLU A 46 7.10 3.43 -17.71
N ALA A 47 7.90 2.68 -16.94
CA ALA A 47 7.69 2.51 -15.51
C ALA A 47 7.71 3.86 -14.76
N LYS A 48 8.64 4.75 -15.10
CA LYS A 48 8.71 6.11 -14.54
C LYS A 48 7.49 6.94 -14.92
N ARG A 49 7.05 6.90 -16.18
CA ARG A 49 5.84 7.59 -16.62
C ARG A 49 4.60 7.12 -15.87
N ILE A 50 4.44 5.81 -15.71
CA ILE A 50 3.33 5.25 -14.91
C ILE A 50 3.43 5.73 -13.47
N LEU A 51 4.63 5.74 -12.88
CA LEU A 51 4.83 6.19 -11.50
C LEU A 51 4.50 7.68 -11.30
N LEU A 52 4.84 8.52 -12.28
CA LEU A 52 4.48 9.95 -12.28
C LEU A 52 2.98 10.16 -12.45
N ALA A 53 2.34 9.43 -13.36
CA ALA A 53 0.90 9.49 -13.58
C ALA A 53 0.08 9.02 -12.36
N GLU A 54 0.65 8.12 -11.56
CA GLU A 54 0.05 7.64 -10.31
C GLU A 54 0.37 8.50 -9.09
N ARG A 55 1.10 9.60 -9.26
CA ARG A 55 1.42 10.49 -8.14
C ARG A 55 0.14 11.07 -7.56
N LEU A 56 0.03 11.02 -6.24
CA LEU A 56 -1.09 11.63 -5.55
C LEU A 56 -1.04 13.15 -5.66
N ARG A 57 -2.21 13.77 -5.66
CA ARG A 57 -2.30 15.22 -5.47
C ARG A 57 -1.78 15.58 -4.08
N ARG A 58 -1.14 16.74 -3.96
CA ARG A 58 -0.54 17.22 -2.69
C ARG A 58 -1.53 17.21 -1.53
N ILE A 59 -2.78 17.60 -1.78
CA ILE A 59 -3.86 17.59 -0.79
C ILE A 59 -4.12 16.17 -0.27
N ASP A 60 -4.21 15.19 -1.16
CA ASP A 60 -4.43 13.78 -0.80
C ASP A 60 -3.23 13.18 -0.06
N GLU A 61 -2.00 13.58 -0.42
CA GLU A 61 -0.78 13.22 0.32
C GLU A 61 -0.82 13.74 1.76
N MET A 62 -1.19 15.01 1.97
CA MET A 62 -1.31 15.60 3.30
C MET A 62 -2.42 14.95 4.14
N ARG A 63 -3.57 14.67 3.52
CA ARG A 63 -4.68 13.94 4.17
C ARG A 63 -4.25 12.55 4.62
N LEU A 64 -3.53 11.83 3.76
CA LEU A 64 -3.03 10.49 4.07
C LEU A 64 -1.95 10.50 5.15
N PHE A 65 -1.05 11.49 5.13
CA PHE A 65 -0.01 11.66 6.12
C PHE A 65 -0.56 11.91 7.53
N ASN A 66 -1.61 12.73 7.62
CA ASN A 66 -2.30 13.08 8.85
C ASN A 66 -3.50 12.18 9.18
N LEU A 67 -3.67 11.07 8.46
CA LEU A 67 -4.81 10.18 8.60
C LEU A 67 -4.88 9.60 10.02
N SER A 68 -5.99 9.87 10.70
CA SER A 68 -6.36 9.21 11.95
C SER A 68 -7.45 8.19 11.67
N VAL A 69 -7.12 6.92 11.79
CA VAL A 69 -8.03 5.82 11.51
C VAL A 69 -9.03 5.68 12.66
N GLN A 70 -10.30 5.83 12.32
CA GLN A 70 -11.45 5.58 13.18
C GLN A 70 -11.89 4.12 13.01
N LEU A 71 -11.99 3.40 14.13
CA LEU A 71 -12.49 2.03 14.16
C LEU A 71 -13.97 2.07 14.58
N GLU A 72 -14.84 1.43 13.81
CA GLU A 72 -16.27 1.32 14.13
C GLU A 72 -16.60 0.10 15.00
N HIS A 73 -15.59 -0.74 15.29
CA HIS A 73 -15.75 -1.98 16.02
C HIS A 73 -14.67 -2.11 17.09
N GLU A 74 -14.97 -2.91 18.12
CA GLU A 74 -13.98 -3.34 19.09
C GLU A 74 -13.03 -4.35 18.45
N VAL A 75 -11.73 -4.07 18.50
CA VAL A 75 -10.72 -4.93 17.88
C VAL A 75 -10.58 -6.21 18.70
N PRO A 76 -10.80 -7.40 18.10
CA PRO A 76 -10.64 -8.66 18.81
C PRO A 76 -9.23 -8.83 19.40
N PRO A 77 -9.08 -9.46 20.58
CA PRO A 77 -7.79 -9.57 21.27
C PRO A 77 -6.65 -10.14 20.40
N GLN A 78 -6.95 -11.13 19.56
CA GLN A 78 -5.98 -11.75 18.66
C GLN A 78 -5.42 -10.79 17.60
N HIS A 79 -6.20 -9.80 17.16
CA HIS A 79 -5.75 -8.75 16.24
C HIS A 79 -5.00 -7.62 16.95
N GLN A 80 -4.92 -7.64 18.29
CA GLN A 80 -4.09 -6.73 19.07
C GLN A 80 -2.66 -7.26 19.27
N ILE A 81 -2.47 -8.58 19.16
CA ILE A 81 -1.16 -9.25 19.34
C ILE A 81 -0.18 -8.85 18.23
N GLU A 82 -0.68 -8.71 16.99
CA GLU A 82 0.16 -8.30 15.86
C GLU A 82 0.58 -6.83 16.00
N THR A 83 1.88 -6.60 16.20
CA THR A 83 2.45 -5.26 16.35
C THR A 83 2.65 -4.54 15.02
N ARG A 84 2.72 -5.29 13.92
CA ARG A 84 2.99 -4.78 12.57
C ARG A 84 1.69 -4.61 11.79
N ALA A 85 1.63 -3.60 10.94
CA ALA A 85 0.48 -3.31 10.07
C ALA A 85 0.45 -4.20 8.82
N GLY A 86 0.53 -5.52 9.00
CA GLY A 86 0.50 -6.50 7.92
C GLY A 86 1.67 -6.48 6.94
N SER A 87 2.71 -5.65 7.16
CA SER A 87 3.89 -5.58 6.28
C SER A 87 4.77 -6.83 6.30
N HIS A 88 4.72 -7.60 7.38
CA HIS A 88 5.56 -8.79 7.58
C HIS A 88 4.76 -9.92 8.18
N ILE A 89 5.15 -11.14 7.83
CA ILE A 89 4.60 -12.36 8.43
C ILE A 89 4.81 -12.30 9.95
N PRO A 90 3.79 -12.62 10.78
CA PRO A 90 3.95 -12.70 12.22
C PRO A 90 5.01 -13.73 12.63
N SER A 91 5.70 -13.50 13.74
CA SER A 91 6.63 -14.50 14.28
C SER A 91 5.88 -15.74 14.74
N ARG A 92 6.60 -16.86 14.89
CA ARG A 92 6.04 -18.10 15.40
C ARG A 92 5.37 -17.93 16.77
N GLU A 93 5.99 -17.18 17.68
CA GLU A 93 5.43 -16.87 18.99
C GLU A 93 4.10 -16.08 18.89
N ILE A 94 4.02 -15.10 18.00
CA ILE A 94 2.78 -14.34 17.77
C ILE A 94 1.71 -15.27 17.19
N MET A 95 2.07 -16.16 16.27
CA MET A 95 1.14 -17.14 15.72
C MET A 95 0.62 -18.12 16.78
N GLU A 96 1.48 -18.59 17.68
CA GLU A 96 1.10 -19.49 18.77
C GLU A 96 0.13 -18.78 19.74
N LYS A 97 0.43 -17.54 20.14
CA LYS A 97 -0.48 -16.71 20.96
C LYS A 97 -1.83 -16.45 20.26
N PHE A 98 -1.82 -16.21 18.95
CA PHE A 98 -3.04 -16.06 18.17
C PHE A 98 -3.89 -17.34 18.21
N GLN A 99 -3.25 -18.50 17.98
CA GLN A 99 -3.91 -19.80 17.96
C GLN A 99 -4.48 -20.23 19.31
N GLN A 100 -3.92 -19.74 20.43
CA GLN A 100 -4.48 -19.95 21.77
C GLN A 100 -5.84 -19.28 21.97
N ILE A 101 -6.15 -18.22 21.22
CA ILE A 101 -7.42 -17.49 21.31
C ILE A 101 -8.42 -18.03 20.29
N VAL A 102 -8.01 -18.15 19.02
CA VAL A 102 -8.89 -18.60 17.91
C VAL A 102 -8.11 -19.52 16.98
N PRO A 103 -8.70 -20.63 16.50
CA PRO A 103 -8.09 -21.48 15.47
C PRO A 103 -7.75 -20.69 14.21
N LEU A 104 -6.46 -20.64 13.87
CA LEU A 104 -5.99 -19.86 12.72
C LEU A 104 -6.37 -20.53 11.39
N LYS A 105 -7.12 -19.81 10.55
CA LYS A 105 -7.48 -20.26 9.20
C LYS A 105 -6.36 -19.95 8.20
N LYS A 106 -5.79 -21.01 7.63
CA LYS A 106 -4.72 -20.96 6.63
C LYS A 106 -5.27 -21.23 5.23
N GLY A 107 -4.50 -20.89 4.20
CA GLY A 107 -4.84 -21.18 2.80
C GLY A 107 -5.67 -20.08 2.14
N THR A 108 -6.36 -20.46 1.06
CA THR A 108 -7.09 -19.56 0.15
C THR A 108 -8.23 -18.83 0.86
N TYR A 109 -8.53 -17.63 0.36
CA TYR A 109 -9.70 -16.87 0.78
C TYR A 109 -10.92 -17.36 0.01
N SER A 110 -12.04 -17.50 0.70
CA SER A 110 -13.33 -17.75 0.06
C SER A 110 -13.91 -16.44 -0.51
N VAL A 111 -14.91 -16.57 -1.37
CA VAL A 111 -15.59 -15.43 -1.98
C VAL A 111 -16.25 -14.55 -0.90
N GLU A 112 -16.78 -15.16 0.15
CA GLU A 112 -17.40 -14.48 1.27
C GLU A 112 -16.36 -13.66 2.06
N GLU A 113 -15.17 -14.21 2.28
CA GLU A 113 -14.08 -13.47 2.94
C GLU A 113 -13.62 -12.27 2.11
N ASP A 114 -13.55 -12.43 0.78
CA ASP A 114 -13.23 -11.32 -0.12
C ASP A 114 -14.30 -10.23 -0.08
N GLN A 115 -15.58 -10.61 -0.10
CA GLN A 115 -16.70 -9.68 0.01
C GLN A 115 -16.66 -8.89 1.32
N ILE A 116 -16.23 -9.51 2.43
CA ILE A 116 -16.02 -8.81 3.71
C ILE A 116 -14.93 -7.75 3.56
N ILE A 117 -13.77 -8.08 2.99
CA ILE A 117 -12.67 -7.12 2.80
C ILE A 117 -13.11 -5.95 1.90
N VAL A 118 -13.80 -6.25 0.80
CA VAL A 118 -14.31 -5.22 -0.13
C VAL A 118 -15.32 -4.30 0.58
N ARG A 119 -16.25 -4.87 1.35
CA ARG A 119 -17.22 -4.09 2.13
C ARG A 119 -16.52 -3.21 3.17
N ASN A 120 -15.51 -3.74 3.86
CA ASN A 120 -14.75 -2.99 4.85
C ASN A 120 -13.96 -1.85 4.21
N TRP A 121 -13.38 -2.04 3.02
CA TRP A 121 -12.74 -0.95 2.26
C TRP A 121 -13.72 0.15 1.91
N LYS A 122 -14.89 -0.20 1.35
CA LYS A 122 -15.96 0.77 1.04
C LYS A 122 -16.38 1.58 2.26
N ARG A 123 -16.56 0.89 3.39
CA ARG A 123 -16.94 1.51 4.65
C ARG A 123 -15.84 2.43 5.18
N PHE A 124 -14.59 1.98 5.12
CA PHE A 124 -13.43 2.79 5.47
C PHE A 124 -13.38 4.08 4.66
N CYS A 125 -13.56 3.98 3.34
CA CYS A 125 -13.59 5.13 2.43
C CYS A 125 -14.69 6.12 2.79
N THR A 126 -15.90 5.62 3.05
CA THR A 126 -17.04 6.44 3.47
C THR A 126 -16.73 7.17 4.78
N LEU A 127 -16.21 6.46 5.79
CA LEU A 127 -15.93 7.02 7.10
C LEU A 127 -14.82 8.09 7.09
N HIS A 128 -13.83 7.95 6.21
CA HIS A 128 -12.67 8.85 6.15
C HIS A 128 -12.74 9.84 4.99
N ASN A 129 -13.92 9.97 4.34
CA ASN A 129 -14.15 10.80 3.16
C ASN A 129 -13.09 10.57 2.06
N TRP A 130 -12.74 9.30 1.83
CA TRP A 130 -11.73 8.89 0.86
C TRP A 130 -12.40 8.32 -0.39
N ASP A 131 -11.83 8.61 -1.55
CA ASP A 131 -12.30 8.05 -2.82
C ASP A 131 -11.98 6.55 -2.90
N GLU A 132 -13.01 5.71 -3.00
CA GLU A 132 -12.90 4.25 -3.07
C GLU A 132 -12.00 3.78 -4.22
N THR A 133 -12.01 4.51 -5.34
CA THR A 133 -11.23 4.16 -6.52
C THR A 133 -9.73 4.42 -6.31
N ASN A 134 -9.39 5.35 -5.41
CA ASN A 134 -8.02 5.72 -5.07
C ASN A 134 -7.43 4.81 -3.97
N CYS A 135 -7.39 3.50 -4.23
CA CYS A 135 -6.86 2.50 -3.29
C CYS A 135 -5.33 2.40 -3.29
N LYS A 136 -4.66 2.82 -4.38
CA LYS A 136 -3.19 2.67 -4.59
C LYS A 136 -2.33 3.07 -3.38
N PRO A 137 -2.61 4.18 -2.66
CA PRO A 137 -1.79 4.59 -1.53
C PRO A 137 -1.84 3.63 -0.34
N PHE A 138 -2.93 2.86 -0.24
CA PHE A 138 -3.15 1.86 0.81
C PHE A 138 -2.60 0.49 0.42
N LEU A 139 -2.30 0.24 -0.86
CA LEU A 139 -1.63 -1.00 -1.31
C LEU A 139 -0.15 -1.04 -0.95
N GLN A 140 0.44 0.14 -0.73
CA GLN A 140 1.84 0.31 -0.36
C GLN A 140 1.93 1.28 0.82
N LEU A 141 1.73 0.80 2.05
CA LEU A 141 1.87 1.64 3.26
C LEU A 141 3.28 2.24 3.47
N ARG A 142 4.27 1.82 2.68
CA ARG A 142 5.65 2.33 2.64
C ARG A 142 6.12 2.36 1.19
N LYS A 143 6.69 3.49 0.74
CA LYS A 143 7.35 3.63 -0.56
C LYS A 143 8.76 4.15 -0.33
N GLY A 144 9.76 3.27 -0.46
CA GLY A 144 11.15 3.61 -0.13
C GLY A 144 11.33 4.01 1.34
N GLY A 145 11.89 5.21 1.56
CA GLY A 145 12.06 5.81 2.89
C GLY A 145 10.82 6.52 3.43
N THR A 146 9.81 6.80 2.59
CA THR A 146 8.63 7.57 2.99
C THR A 146 7.45 6.67 3.34
N MET A 147 6.68 7.11 4.34
CA MET A 147 5.48 6.43 4.80
C MET A 147 4.28 7.30 4.44
N HIS A 148 3.34 6.72 3.69
CA HIS A 148 2.12 7.42 3.30
C HIS A 148 1.25 7.76 4.52
N ILE A 149 1.06 6.79 5.41
CA ILE A 149 0.47 7.00 6.74
C ILE A 149 1.62 7.06 7.75
N ARG A 150 1.80 8.21 8.39
CA ARG A 150 2.97 8.50 9.25
C ARG A 150 3.13 7.49 10.39
N HIS A 151 2.06 7.23 11.13
CA HIS A 151 2.12 6.45 12.37
C HIS A 151 1.87 4.97 12.14
N ILE A 152 2.69 4.10 12.76
CA ILE A 152 2.49 2.64 12.69
C ILE A 152 1.17 2.20 13.35
N SER A 153 0.76 2.89 14.42
CA SER A 153 -0.53 2.64 15.08
C SER A 153 -1.70 2.85 14.14
N GLN A 154 -1.68 3.92 13.34
CA GLN A 154 -2.72 4.22 12.36
C GLN A 154 -2.74 3.21 11.21
N ARG A 155 -1.57 2.81 10.72
CA ARG A 155 -1.46 1.72 9.74
C ARG A 155 -2.02 0.40 10.29
N ARG A 156 -1.75 0.08 11.56
CA ARG A 156 -2.28 -1.12 12.19
C ARG A 156 -3.80 -1.03 12.32
N LYS A 157 -4.33 0.10 12.78
CA LYS A 157 -5.78 0.35 12.83
C LYS A 157 -6.44 0.21 11.47
N PHE A 158 -5.80 0.69 10.39
CA PHE A 158 -6.32 0.48 9.04
C PHE A 158 -6.46 -1.01 8.71
N VAL A 159 -5.44 -1.83 9.00
CA VAL A 159 -5.53 -3.27 8.73
C VAL A 159 -6.52 -3.97 9.66
N GLN A 160 -6.64 -3.52 10.92
CA GLN A 160 -7.68 -4.00 11.85
C GLN A 160 -9.08 -3.66 11.33
N PHE A 161 -9.28 -2.47 10.75
CA PHE A 161 -10.51 -2.08 10.06
C PHE A 161 -10.86 -3.05 8.93
N LEU A 162 -9.88 -3.37 8.08
CA LEU A 162 -10.07 -4.34 7.00
C LEU A 162 -10.38 -5.76 7.52
N ALA A 163 -9.82 -6.14 8.67
CA ALA A 163 -9.98 -7.47 9.26
C ALA A 163 -11.28 -7.65 10.06
N ASN A 164 -12.12 -6.62 10.15
CA ASN A 164 -13.42 -6.73 10.81
C ASN A 164 -14.27 -7.85 10.18
N GLY A 165 -14.78 -8.77 11.00
CA GLY A 165 -15.49 -9.97 10.53
C GLY A 165 -14.59 -11.13 10.08
N LEU A 166 -13.26 -11.01 10.21
CA LEU A 166 -12.28 -12.07 9.89
C LEU A 166 -11.41 -12.44 11.12
N PRO A 167 -12.03 -12.90 12.23
CA PRO A 167 -11.33 -13.08 13.51
C PRO A 167 -10.27 -14.19 13.49
N ASN A 168 -10.37 -15.12 12.55
CA ASN A 168 -9.47 -16.28 12.41
C ASN A 168 -8.39 -16.09 11.32
N ARG A 169 -8.26 -14.90 10.75
CA ARG A 169 -7.19 -14.53 9.81
C ARG A 169 -6.25 -13.52 10.47
N THR A 170 -4.95 -13.63 10.20
CA THR A 170 -3.97 -12.64 10.68
C THR A 170 -4.12 -11.32 9.93
N LEU A 171 -3.75 -10.20 10.57
CA LEU A 171 -3.69 -8.88 9.93
C LEU A 171 -2.76 -8.91 8.71
N TYR A 172 -1.63 -9.61 8.80
CA TYR A 172 -0.77 -9.89 7.65
C TYR A 172 -1.53 -10.51 6.48
N SER A 173 -2.26 -11.59 6.74
CA SER A 173 -2.97 -12.32 5.68
C SER A 173 -4.06 -11.46 5.04
N VAL A 174 -4.83 -10.73 5.86
CA VAL A 174 -5.90 -9.84 5.40
C VAL A 174 -5.34 -8.71 4.54
N TYR A 175 -4.30 -8.03 5.01
CA TYR A 175 -3.68 -6.94 4.23
C TYR A 175 -3.11 -7.44 2.90
N HIS A 176 -2.45 -8.60 2.89
CA HIS A 176 -1.98 -9.20 1.65
C HIS A 176 -3.12 -9.60 0.71
N ARG A 177 -4.26 -10.05 1.24
CA ARG A 177 -5.43 -10.33 0.42
C ARG A 177 -6.03 -9.06 -0.16
N PHE A 178 -6.21 -8.02 0.65
CA PHE A 178 -6.64 -6.69 0.22
C PHE A 178 -5.77 -6.19 -0.94
N LYS A 179 -4.45 -6.27 -0.80
CA LYS A 179 -3.53 -5.93 -1.89
C LYS A 179 -3.83 -6.72 -3.17
N ASN A 180 -4.00 -8.03 -3.09
CA ASN A 180 -4.27 -8.83 -4.28
C ASN A 180 -5.64 -8.55 -4.94
N LEU A 181 -6.64 -8.11 -4.17
CA LEU A 181 -7.96 -7.76 -4.69
C LEU A 181 -7.95 -6.43 -5.46
N TYR A 182 -7.15 -5.47 -5.00
CA TYR A 182 -7.10 -4.10 -5.55
C TYR A 182 -5.86 -3.82 -6.41
N GLU A 183 -4.81 -4.64 -6.31
CA GLU A 183 -3.70 -4.61 -7.26
C GLU A 183 -4.20 -5.09 -8.62
N ASN A 184 -3.98 -4.28 -9.64
CA ASN A 184 -4.48 -4.49 -10.99
C ASN A 184 -3.64 -5.49 -11.80
N ASN A 185 -3.12 -6.53 -11.13
CA ASN A 185 -2.18 -7.49 -11.69
C ASN A 185 -2.87 -8.51 -12.61
N ILE A 186 -2.27 -8.77 -13.76
CA ILE A 186 -2.72 -9.78 -14.72
C ILE A 186 -2.31 -11.17 -14.21
N GLN A 187 -3.25 -12.11 -14.18
CA GLN A 187 -3.03 -13.49 -13.71
C GLN A 187 -2.98 -14.54 -14.83
N THR A 188 -3.20 -14.14 -16.09
CA THR A 188 -3.19 -15.03 -17.26
C THR A 188 -1.79 -15.54 -17.61
N ARG A 189 -1.66 -16.40 -18.63
CA ARG A 189 -0.34 -16.82 -19.13
C ARG A 189 0.43 -15.64 -19.73
N TYR A 190 1.76 -15.75 -19.73
CA TYR A 190 2.62 -14.80 -20.44
C TYR A 190 2.47 -15.00 -21.94
N THR A 191 2.28 -13.89 -22.64
CA THR A 191 2.28 -13.78 -24.10
C THR A 191 3.72 -13.76 -24.64
N PRO A 192 3.94 -14.13 -25.92
CA PRO A 192 5.24 -14.01 -26.56
C PRO A 192 5.81 -12.58 -26.49
N GLU A 193 4.96 -11.56 -26.62
CA GLU A 193 5.34 -10.15 -26.57
C GLU A 193 5.82 -9.75 -25.17
N GLU A 194 5.14 -10.22 -24.11
CA GLU A 194 5.63 -10.05 -22.73
C GLU A 194 6.99 -10.76 -22.52
N ASP A 195 7.18 -11.95 -23.09
CA ASP A 195 8.46 -12.68 -22.97
C ASP A 195 9.62 -11.94 -23.66
N GLU A 196 9.38 -11.38 -24.84
CA GLU A 196 10.36 -10.58 -25.58
C GLU A 196 10.75 -9.34 -24.77
N ARG A 197 9.77 -8.58 -24.27
CA ARG A 197 10.03 -7.40 -23.41
C ARG A 197 10.84 -7.76 -22.16
N ILE A 198 10.56 -8.91 -21.53
CA ILE A 198 11.31 -9.37 -20.35
C ILE A 198 12.77 -9.64 -20.73
N LEU A 199 13.01 -10.34 -21.83
CA LEU A 199 14.37 -10.68 -22.27
C LEU A 199 15.13 -9.44 -22.69
N ASP A 200 14.51 -8.58 -23.49
CA ASP A 200 15.13 -7.36 -23.98
C ASP A 200 15.55 -6.43 -22.83
N HIS A 201 14.64 -6.17 -21.89
CA HIS A 201 14.94 -5.34 -20.73
C HIS A 201 16.02 -5.94 -19.80
N LEU A 202 16.08 -7.26 -19.65
CA LEU A 202 17.00 -7.90 -18.71
C LEU A 202 18.36 -8.27 -19.31
N GLU A 203 18.46 -8.40 -20.64
CA GLU A 203 19.67 -8.90 -21.31
C GLU A 203 20.29 -7.88 -22.27
N ASN A 204 19.47 -7.06 -22.94
CA ASN A 204 19.93 -6.16 -24.00
C ASN A 204 19.93 -4.69 -23.57
N ASN A 205 19.50 -4.38 -22.34
CA ASN A 205 19.43 -3.02 -21.84
C ASN A 205 20.77 -2.53 -21.25
N PRO A 206 21.49 -1.61 -21.92
CA PRO A 206 22.76 -1.08 -21.42
C PRO A 206 22.60 -0.18 -20.19
N SER A 207 21.41 0.37 -19.95
CA SER A 207 21.11 1.25 -18.81
C SER A 207 20.26 0.56 -17.73
N LEU A 208 20.36 -0.76 -17.63
CA LEU A 208 19.61 -1.55 -16.67
C LEU A 208 20.01 -1.19 -15.23
N ASP A 209 19.05 -0.65 -14.45
CA ASP A 209 19.20 -0.58 -13.00
C ASP A 209 18.97 -1.97 -12.40
N GLU A 210 20.06 -2.63 -12.06
CA GLU A 210 20.09 -3.94 -11.41
C GLU A 210 19.22 -4.05 -10.16
N LYS A 211 19.04 -2.95 -9.41
CA LYS A 211 18.21 -2.93 -8.20
C LYS A 211 16.72 -2.93 -8.52
N CYS A 212 16.34 -2.35 -9.65
CA CYS A 212 14.95 -2.08 -10.02
C CYS A 212 14.43 -2.90 -11.21
N LYS A 213 15.29 -3.66 -11.89
CA LYS A 213 14.96 -4.39 -13.14
C LYS A 213 13.66 -5.20 -13.13
N TYR A 214 13.35 -5.88 -12.02
CA TYR A 214 12.08 -6.62 -11.91
C TYR A 214 10.91 -5.74 -11.49
N SER A 215 11.17 -4.65 -10.76
CA SER A 215 10.17 -3.68 -10.32
C SER A 215 9.62 -2.88 -11.49
N ASP A 216 10.47 -2.47 -12.43
CA ASP A 216 10.07 -1.74 -13.64
C ASP A 216 9.20 -2.63 -14.53
N LEU A 217 9.66 -3.86 -14.84
CA LEU A 217 8.87 -4.85 -15.57
C LEU A 217 7.54 -5.16 -14.88
N ALA A 218 7.53 -5.27 -13.56
CA ALA A 218 6.30 -5.53 -12.81
C ALA A 218 5.28 -4.40 -12.99
N LYS A 219 5.76 -3.16 -13.06
CA LYS A 219 4.93 -1.98 -13.26
C LYS A 219 4.35 -1.92 -14.65
N VAL A 220 5.19 -2.12 -15.66
CA VAL A 220 4.82 -2.04 -17.08
C VAL A 220 3.91 -3.19 -17.48
N LEU A 221 4.29 -4.43 -17.16
CA LEU A 221 3.53 -5.62 -17.54
C LEU A 221 2.34 -5.90 -16.62
N ARG A 222 2.17 -5.11 -15.56
CA ARG A 222 1.15 -5.32 -14.51
C ARG A 222 1.19 -6.75 -13.97
N ARG A 223 2.40 -7.24 -13.68
CA ARG A 223 2.66 -8.56 -13.11
C ARG A 223 3.41 -8.39 -11.79
N THR A 224 3.33 -9.40 -10.91
CA THR A 224 4.17 -9.36 -9.71
C THR A 224 5.64 -9.61 -10.07
N ARG A 225 6.56 -8.96 -9.34
CA ARG A 225 8.02 -9.15 -9.49
C ARG A 225 8.42 -10.64 -9.44
N ASN A 226 7.80 -11.37 -8.51
CA ASN A 226 8.03 -12.81 -8.35
C ASN A 226 7.57 -13.62 -9.56
N SER A 227 6.46 -13.23 -10.20
CA SER A 227 5.98 -13.87 -11.43
C SER A 227 6.98 -13.68 -12.57
N ILE A 228 7.45 -12.44 -12.78
CA ILE A 228 8.42 -12.11 -13.83
C ILE A 228 9.75 -12.83 -13.61
N TRP A 229 10.27 -12.82 -12.39
CA TRP A 229 11.52 -13.54 -12.07
C TRP A 229 11.42 -15.04 -12.37
N ARG A 230 10.29 -15.69 -12.00
CA ARG A 230 10.06 -17.09 -12.34
C ARG A 230 9.98 -17.29 -13.85
N ARG A 231 9.29 -16.40 -14.57
CA ARG A 231 9.15 -16.49 -16.02
C ARG A 231 10.50 -16.38 -16.71
N TYR A 232 11.30 -15.37 -16.35
CA TYR A 232 12.65 -15.17 -16.87
C TYR A 232 13.54 -16.41 -16.70
N ARG A 233 13.51 -17.06 -15.52
CA ARG A 233 14.25 -18.32 -15.30
C ARG A 233 13.83 -19.44 -16.24
N ILE A 234 12.55 -19.52 -16.59
CA ILE A 234 12.04 -20.50 -17.57
C ILE A 234 12.55 -20.15 -18.97
N LEU A 235 12.51 -18.88 -19.36
CA LEU A 235 13.00 -18.41 -20.67
C LEU A 235 14.49 -18.72 -20.85
N LYS A 236 15.32 -18.41 -19.84
CA LYS A 236 16.75 -18.74 -19.84
C LYS A 236 17.02 -20.24 -20.00
N ARG A 237 16.23 -21.11 -19.34
CA ARG A 237 16.36 -22.57 -19.50
C ARG A 237 16.03 -23.00 -20.92
N ARG A 238 14.95 -22.46 -21.51
CA ARG A 238 14.54 -22.77 -22.89
C ARG A 238 15.59 -22.35 -23.92
N GLN A 239 16.21 -21.18 -23.76
CA GLN A 239 17.29 -20.73 -24.64
C GLN A 239 18.52 -21.64 -24.57
N LYS A 240 18.90 -22.10 -23.37
CA LYS A 240 20.02 -23.04 -23.21
C LYS A 240 19.74 -24.37 -23.91
N THR A 241 18.55 -24.92 -23.77
CA THR A 241 18.16 -26.17 -24.46
C THR A 241 18.21 -26.00 -25.98
N ARG A 242 17.76 -24.86 -26.52
CA ARG A 242 17.80 -24.56 -27.95
C ARG A 242 19.22 -24.37 -28.52
N LYS A 243 20.18 -23.90 -27.71
CA LYS A 243 21.58 -23.73 -28.14
C LYS A 243 22.38 -25.04 -28.14
N ASN A 244 21.87 -26.05 -27.43
CA ASN A 244 22.52 -27.36 -27.27
C ASN A 244 21.86 -28.47 -28.12
N ALA A 245 20.86 -28.11 -28.93
CA ALA A 245 20.14 -28.99 -29.86
C ALA A 245 20.49 -28.56 -31.29
#